data_AF-A0A914D833-F1
#
_entry.id   AF-A0A914D833-F1
#
_cell.length_a   1.000
_cell.length_b   1.000
_cell.length_c   1.000
_cell.angle_alpha   90.00
_cell.angle_beta   90.00
_cell.angle_gamma   90.00
#
_symmetry.space_group_name_H-M   'P 1'
#
loop_
_entity.id
_entity.type
_entity.pdbx_description
1 polymer ?
#
loop_
_entity_poly.entity_id
_entity_poly.type
_entity_poly.pdbx_seq_one_letter_code
_entity_poly.pdbx_strand_id
1 'polypeptide(L)'
;MDHIPTGPFPYANKSIWHSSPIWPAWWMNGDGANGEFDMFEGYEPNDRASITIHDWNANLYGNCTIPSNITQYYNGSGNAYGGASQFSPDDTSLEPFNKAGGGVYVMQWDHGKFIREWTFVKPNIPADILNGSPNPNPDTWGMPNAYFPFGKNCNSEVVNNMYLILNIAFCNPPVTEECKDVVRMQPEAFNETYFLINYMKVFCRPNEQCLTGIYGSG
;
A
#
# COMPACT_ATOMS: atom_id res chain seq x y z
N MET A 1 1.06 12.64 -7.67
CA MET A 1 0.99 11.28 -8.25
C MET A 1 2.32 10.64 -7.93
N ASP A 2 2.29 9.71 -7.01
CA ASP A 2 3.48 9.06 -6.49
C ASP A 2 3.58 7.70 -7.17
N HIS A 3 4.70 7.45 -7.84
CA HIS A 3 4.94 6.25 -8.63
C HIS A 3 6.08 5.47 -8.03
N ILE A 4 5.86 4.18 -7.81
CA ILE A 4 6.85 3.36 -7.14
C ILE A 4 6.94 1.95 -7.74
N PRO A 5 7.91 1.71 -8.63
CA PRO A 5 8.33 0.37 -9.01
C PRO A 5 9.06 -0.36 -7.91
N THR A 6 8.57 -1.55 -7.60
CA THR A 6 9.22 -2.47 -6.69
C THR A 6 9.62 -3.74 -7.43
N GLY A 7 10.89 -4.14 -7.24
CA GLY A 7 11.35 -5.51 -7.42
C GLY A 7 10.91 -6.38 -6.24
N PRO A 8 11.29 -7.68 -6.21
CA PRO A 8 10.64 -8.71 -5.42
C PRO A 8 10.43 -8.34 -3.94
N PHE A 9 9.19 -8.58 -3.48
CA PHE A 9 8.71 -8.67 -2.11
C PHE A 9 9.20 -9.93 -1.41
N PRO A 10 8.97 -10.01 -0.09
CA PRO A 10 9.28 -11.21 0.65
C PRO A 10 8.56 -12.47 0.13
N TYR A 11 9.31 -13.55 -0.12
CA TYR A 11 8.77 -14.90 -0.35
C TYR A 11 8.67 -15.62 1.00
N ALA A 12 7.46 -15.87 1.49
CA ALA A 12 7.25 -16.85 2.54
C ALA A 12 6.96 -18.20 1.88
N ASN A 13 7.81 -19.19 2.18
CA ASN A 13 7.65 -20.55 1.68
C ASN A 13 6.28 -21.09 2.15
N LYS A 14 5.43 -21.46 1.19
CA LYS A 14 4.01 -21.86 1.35
C LYS A 14 3.77 -23.14 2.17
N SER A 15 4.75 -23.59 2.94
CA SER A 15 4.76 -24.91 3.59
C SER A 15 4.83 -24.88 5.12
N ILE A 16 4.67 -23.74 5.77
CA ILE A 16 4.49 -23.69 7.24
C ILE A 16 3.07 -23.21 7.51
N TRP A 17 2.26 -24.15 7.96
CA TRP A 17 0.84 -24.03 8.20
C TRP A 17 0.51 -22.81 9.08
N HIS A 18 -0.37 -21.94 8.59
CA HIS A 18 -1.10 -20.90 9.33
C HIS A 18 -0.28 -19.90 10.16
N SER A 19 0.62 -19.17 9.52
CA SER A 19 0.89 -17.73 9.77
C SER A 19 2.23 -17.40 9.17
N SER A 20 2.23 -16.67 8.06
CA SER A 20 3.45 -16.03 7.60
C SER A 20 3.91 -15.07 8.71
N PRO A 21 5.11 -15.25 9.29
CA PRO A 21 5.58 -14.41 10.39
C PRO A 21 5.97 -13.01 9.94
N ILE A 22 5.90 -12.71 8.63
CA ILE A 22 6.27 -11.43 8.05
C ILE A 22 5.04 -10.54 7.87
N TRP A 23 5.23 -9.25 8.09
CA TRP A 23 4.25 -8.20 7.86
C TRP A 23 4.92 -7.06 7.10
N PRO A 24 5.07 -7.21 5.77
CA PRO A 24 5.63 -6.17 4.94
C PRO A 24 4.59 -5.07 4.71
N ALA A 25 5.01 -3.81 4.83
CA ALA A 25 4.16 -2.65 4.59
C ALA A 25 4.90 -1.60 3.77
N TRP A 26 4.16 -1.03 2.81
CA TRP A 26 4.47 0.18 2.10
C TRP A 26 3.34 1.16 2.36
N TRP A 27 3.62 2.18 3.15
CA TRP A 27 2.58 3.01 3.71
C TRP A 27 3.07 4.42 3.94
N MET A 28 2.12 5.28 4.28
CA MET A 28 2.34 6.67 4.56
C MET A 28 1.65 7.03 5.87
N ASN A 29 2.32 7.77 6.73
CA ASN A 29 1.75 8.24 7.99
C ASN A 29 1.81 9.77 8.08
N GLY A 30 0.72 10.41 8.48
CA GLY A 30 0.65 11.86 8.68
C GLY A 30 1.22 12.30 10.03
N ASP A 31 1.51 13.59 10.17
CA ASP A 31 1.92 14.18 11.45
C ASP A 31 0.76 14.35 12.45
N GLY A 32 1.10 14.30 13.74
CA GLY A 32 0.16 14.59 14.82
C GLY A 32 -1.03 13.64 14.86
N ALA A 33 -2.21 14.17 14.52
CA ALA A 33 -3.46 13.40 14.47
C ALA A 33 -3.89 13.05 13.05
N ASN A 34 -3.12 13.40 12.01
CA ASN A 34 -3.41 12.96 10.64
C ASN A 34 -3.35 11.44 10.57
N GLY A 35 -4.04 10.88 9.58
CA GLY A 35 -4.21 9.44 9.42
C GLY A 35 -3.05 8.74 8.73
N GLU A 36 -3.35 7.53 8.26
CA GLU A 36 -2.43 6.63 7.59
C GLU A 36 -3.04 6.15 6.26
N PHE A 37 -2.17 5.94 5.27
CA PHE A 37 -2.53 5.31 4.01
C PHE A 37 -1.55 4.18 3.68
N ASP A 38 -2.07 2.96 3.66
CA ASP A 38 -1.34 1.76 3.27
C ASP A 38 -1.54 1.54 1.78
N MET A 39 -0.49 1.74 0.99
CA MET A 39 -0.52 1.43 -0.44
C MET A 39 -0.35 -0.08 -0.67
N PHE A 40 0.33 -0.75 0.25
CA PHE A 40 0.47 -2.19 0.29
C PHE A 40 0.71 -2.61 1.73
N GLU A 41 -0.06 -3.57 2.21
CA GLU A 41 0.19 -4.22 3.48
C GLU A 41 -0.13 -5.72 3.34
N GLY A 42 0.87 -6.55 3.60
CA GLY A 42 0.72 -8.01 3.49
C GLY A 42 0.31 -8.62 4.82
N TYR A 43 -0.91 -9.14 4.90
CA TYR A 43 -1.36 -9.92 6.06
C TYR A 43 -2.12 -11.19 5.63
N GLU A 44 -1.70 -12.33 6.18
CA GLU A 44 -2.44 -13.61 6.13
C GLU A 44 -3.71 -13.53 6.99
N PRO A 45 -4.86 -14.10 6.58
CA PRO A 45 -4.98 -15.29 5.73
C PRO A 45 -5.35 -14.99 4.27
N ASN A 46 -5.31 -13.73 3.87
CA ASN A 46 -5.68 -13.35 2.51
C ASN A 46 -4.39 -13.40 1.69
N ASP A 47 -4.33 -14.22 0.65
CA ASP A 47 -3.24 -14.24 -0.35
C ASP A 47 -3.12 -12.88 -1.12
N ARG A 48 -3.65 -11.79 -0.56
CA ARG A 48 -3.82 -10.45 -1.12
C ARG A 48 -3.28 -9.41 -0.13
N ALA A 49 -2.63 -8.39 -0.66
CA ALA A 49 -2.28 -7.20 0.09
C ALA A 49 -3.54 -6.36 0.33
N SER A 50 -3.64 -5.78 1.52
CA SER A 50 -4.57 -4.71 1.83
C SER A 50 -4.03 -3.37 1.33
N ILE A 51 -4.98 -2.52 0.94
CA ILE A 51 -4.80 -1.11 0.64
C ILE A 51 -5.80 -0.39 1.54
N THR A 52 -5.34 0.43 2.47
CA THR A 52 -6.17 0.90 3.59
C THR A 52 -6.00 2.38 3.86
N ILE A 53 -7.08 3.05 4.27
CA ILE A 53 -7.03 4.37 4.92
C ILE A 53 -7.43 4.20 6.38
N HIS A 54 -6.62 4.69 7.30
CA HIS A 54 -6.97 4.78 8.72
C HIS A 54 -7.24 6.23 9.14
N ASP A 55 -8.45 6.48 9.65
CA ASP A 55 -8.76 7.72 10.37
C ASP A 55 -8.45 7.54 11.86
N TRP A 56 -7.28 8.00 12.31
CA TRP A 56 -6.88 7.91 13.72
C TRP A 56 -7.74 8.79 14.67
N ASN A 57 -8.59 9.65 14.10
CA ASN A 57 -9.51 10.49 14.85
C ASN A 57 -10.78 10.80 14.06
N ALA A 58 -11.80 9.97 14.26
CA ALA A 58 -13.12 10.16 13.66
C ALA A 58 -13.79 11.52 13.95
N ASN A 59 -13.42 12.21 15.04
CA ASN A 59 -13.98 13.55 15.32
C ASN A 59 -13.38 14.63 14.40
N LEU A 60 -12.16 14.42 13.89
CA LEU A 60 -11.50 15.34 12.97
C LEU A 60 -11.83 15.01 11.51
N TYR A 61 -11.84 13.71 11.17
CA TYR A 61 -11.92 13.29 9.77
C TYR A 61 -13.21 12.58 9.39
N GLY A 62 -14.10 12.35 10.35
CA GLY A 62 -15.19 11.39 10.19
C GLY A 62 -14.66 9.96 10.11
N ASN A 63 -15.57 8.98 10.08
CA ASN A 63 -15.20 7.59 9.84
C ASN A 63 -14.97 7.39 8.35
N CYS A 64 -13.75 7.06 7.96
CA CYS A 64 -13.45 6.74 6.58
C CYS A 64 -14.12 5.41 6.20
N THR A 65 -14.79 5.40 5.05
CA THR A 65 -15.58 4.24 4.59
C THR A 65 -15.41 4.03 3.09
N ILE A 66 -15.50 2.77 2.66
CA ILE A 66 -15.60 2.44 1.24
C ILE A 66 -17.08 2.53 0.83
N PRO A 67 -17.43 3.38 -0.16
CA PRO A 67 -18.80 3.45 -0.64
C PRO A 67 -19.34 2.10 -1.12
N SER A 68 -20.56 1.75 -0.72
CA SER A 68 -21.18 0.47 -1.09
C SER A 68 -21.44 0.30 -2.60
N ASN A 69 -21.48 1.41 -3.36
CA ASN A 69 -21.65 1.38 -4.82
C ASN A 69 -20.35 1.11 -5.58
N ILE A 70 -19.22 0.96 -4.88
CA ILE A 70 -17.91 0.64 -5.45
C ILE A 70 -17.72 -0.88 -5.37
N THR A 71 -18.43 -1.63 -6.22
CA THR A 71 -18.44 -3.11 -6.18
C THR A 71 -17.39 -3.76 -7.08
N GLN A 72 -16.73 -2.97 -7.92
CA GLN A 72 -15.73 -3.42 -8.89
C GLN A 72 -14.35 -3.67 -8.26
N TYR A 73 -14.21 -3.41 -6.95
CA TYR A 73 -12.99 -3.58 -6.18
C TYR A 73 -13.24 -4.65 -5.11
N TYR A 74 -12.16 -5.30 -4.68
CA TYR A 74 -12.24 -6.26 -3.58
C TYR A 74 -12.32 -5.49 -2.26
N ASN A 75 -13.52 -5.15 -1.82
CA ASN A 75 -13.72 -4.37 -0.60
C ASN A 75 -13.53 -5.25 0.65
N GLY A 76 -12.77 -4.74 1.62
CA GLY A 76 -12.73 -5.24 3.00
C GLY A 76 -13.76 -4.58 3.90
N SER A 77 -13.79 -4.97 5.17
CA SER A 77 -14.62 -4.32 6.19
C SER A 77 -13.95 -3.05 6.70
N GLY A 78 -14.68 -1.95 6.79
CA GLY A 78 -14.22 -0.71 7.41
C GLY A 78 -14.78 -0.49 8.81
N ASN A 79 -13.93 -0.18 9.80
CA ASN A 79 -14.33 0.44 11.07
C ASN A 79 -13.21 1.37 11.60
N ALA A 80 -13.53 2.24 12.56
CA ALA A 80 -12.65 3.29 13.09
C ALA A 80 -11.32 2.79 13.73
N TYR A 81 -11.11 1.47 13.84
CA TYR A 81 -9.88 0.87 14.34
C TYR A 81 -9.19 -0.07 13.33
N GLY A 82 -9.92 -0.58 12.33
CA GLY A 82 -9.42 -1.46 11.28
C GLY A 82 -9.14 -0.77 9.95
N GLY A 83 -9.45 0.53 9.84
CA GLY A 83 -9.31 1.30 8.60
C GLY A 83 -10.34 0.92 7.55
N ALA A 84 -10.50 1.75 6.52
CA ALA A 84 -11.30 1.43 5.34
C ALA A 84 -10.40 0.71 4.33
N SER A 85 -10.57 -0.60 4.15
CA SER A 85 -9.68 -1.41 3.30
C SER A 85 -10.31 -1.84 1.98
N GLN A 86 -9.47 -1.91 0.95
CA GLN A 86 -9.65 -2.67 -0.29
C GLN A 86 -8.48 -3.65 -0.42
N PHE A 87 -8.57 -4.62 -1.33
CA PHE A 87 -7.52 -5.61 -1.55
C PHE A 87 -7.03 -5.61 -2.99
N SER A 88 -5.72 -5.82 -3.17
CA SER A 88 -5.14 -6.09 -4.48
C SER A 88 -5.70 -7.39 -5.08
N PRO A 89 -5.76 -7.52 -6.42
CA PRO A 89 -6.08 -8.79 -7.07
C PRO A 89 -5.12 -9.91 -6.70
N ASP A 90 -5.62 -11.14 -6.65
CA ASP A 90 -4.83 -12.34 -6.34
C ASP A 90 -3.61 -12.48 -7.25
N ASP A 91 -3.79 -12.26 -8.56
CA ASP A 91 -2.78 -12.51 -9.60
C ASP A 91 -1.67 -11.45 -9.67
N THR A 92 -1.79 -10.35 -8.93
CA THR A 92 -0.81 -9.25 -8.93
C THR A 92 -0.26 -8.91 -7.55
N SER A 93 -0.65 -9.65 -6.52
CA SER A 93 -0.28 -9.38 -5.12
C SER A 93 0.82 -10.32 -4.61
N LEU A 94 1.51 -9.96 -3.52
CA LEU A 94 2.42 -10.83 -2.74
C LEU A 94 3.29 -11.78 -3.60
N GLU A 95 3.08 -13.10 -3.47
CA GLU A 95 3.85 -14.13 -4.17
C GLU A 95 3.70 -14.03 -5.71
N PRO A 96 2.49 -13.88 -6.29
CA PRO A 96 2.32 -13.58 -7.72
C PRO A 96 3.11 -12.37 -8.23
N PHE A 97 3.20 -11.28 -7.46
CA PHE A 97 4.03 -10.12 -7.83
C PHE A 97 5.51 -10.51 -8.00
N ASN A 98 6.02 -11.34 -7.08
CA ASN A 98 7.41 -11.81 -7.11
C ASN A 98 7.68 -12.74 -8.28
N LYS A 99 6.76 -13.69 -8.52
CA LYS A 99 6.85 -14.64 -9.63
C LYS A 99 6.85 -13.95 -10.99
N ALA A 100 6.19 -12.79 -11.10
CA ALA A 100 6.24 -11.95 -12.29
C ALA A 100 7.56 -11.16 -12.46
N GLY A 101 8.50 -11.25 -11.51
CA GLY A 101 9.76 -10.49 -11.51
C GLY A 101 9.58 -9.04 -11.05
N GLY A 102 8.55 -8.79 -10.24
CA GLY A 102 8.19 -7.49 -9.69
C GLY A 102 7.27 -6.67 -10.59
N GLY A 103 7.18 -5.37 -10.30
CA GLY A 103 6.17 -4.50 -10.85
C GLY A 103 6.26 -3.05 -10.38
N VAL A 104 5.14 -2.34 -10.40
CA VAL A 104 4.95 -0.99 -9.86
C VAL A 104 3.67 -0.90 -9.04
N TYR A 105 3.76 -0.19 -7.92
CA TYR A 105 2.64 0.38 -7.20
C TYR A 105 2.57 1.86 -7.53
N VAL A 106 1.37 2.36 -7.76
CA VAL A 106 1.15 3.74 -8.17
C VAL A 106 0.00 4.32 -7.39
N MET A 107 0.25 5.42 -6.69
CA MET A 107 -0.77 6.18 -5.99
C MET A 107 -1.03 7.51 -6.72
N GLN A 108 -2.27 7.70 -7.18
CA GLN A 108 -2.75 9.02 -7.53
C GLN A 108 -3.50 9.62 -6.35
N TRP A 109 -2.87 10.60 -5.71
CA TRP A 109 -3.49 11.42 -4.69
C TRP A 109 -3.94 12.77 -5.29
N ASP A 110 -5.26 12.99 -5.33
CA ASP A 110 -5.90 14.27 -5.65
C ASP A 110 -6.52 14.81 -4.36
N HIS A 111 -5.78 15.68 -3.66
CA HIS A 111 -6.20 16.22 -2.37
C HIS A 111 -7.59 16.88 -2.47
N GLY A 112 -8.47 16.55 -1.52
CA GLY A 112 -9.87 17.00 -1.54
C GLY A 112 -10.81 16.18 -2.42
N LYS A 113 -10.32 15.29 -3.29
CA LYS A 113 -11.17 14.47 -4.17
C LYS A 113 -11.06 12.97 -3.93
N PHE A 114 -9.87 12.40 -4.06
CA PHE A 114 -9.68 10.96 -3.93
C PHE A 114 -8.23 10.52 -3.81
N ILE A 115 -8.05 9.25 -3.43
CA ILE A 115 -6.88 8.44 -3.75
C ILE A 115 -7.28 7.30 -4.69
N ARG A 116 -6.44 7.00 -5.68
CA ARG A 116 -6.50 5.78 -6.50
C ARG A 116 -5.16 5.06 -6.41
N GLU A 117 -5.20 3.74 -6.38
CA GLU A 117 -4.01 2.89 -6.39
C GLU A 117 -4.05 1.92 -7.59
N TRP A 118 -2.90 1.69 -8.21
CA TRP A 118 -2.70 0.63 -9.20
C TRP A 118 -1.45 -0.17 -8.88
N THR A 119 -1.58 -1.50 -8.97
CA THR A 119 -0.48 -2.46 -8.98
C THR A 119 -0.34 -3.05 -10.39
N PHE A 120 0.78 -2.78 -11.07
CA PHE A 120 1.10 -3.41 -12.35
C PHE A 120 2.29 -4.36 -12.21
N VAL A 121 2.11 -5.63 -12.56
CA VAL A 121 3.21 -6.61 -12.62
C VAL A 121 3.85 -6.65 -14.00
N LYS A 122 5.13 -7.03 -14.10
CA LYS A 122 5.79 -7.20 -15.41
C LYS A 122 5.13 -8.35 -16.21
N PRO A 123 5.04 -8.24 -17.55
CA PRO A 123 5.51 -7.12 -18.39
C PRO A 123 4.46 -6.00 -18.59
N ASN A 124 3.35 -6.01 -17.85
CA ASN A 124 2.17 -5.17 -18.10
C ASN A 124 2.27 -3.76 -17.49
N ILE A 125 3.48 -3.21 -17.38
CA ILE A 125 3.69 -1.86 -16.84
C ILE A 125 3.46 -0.85 -17.97
N PRO A 126 2.57 0.15 -17.79
CA PRO A 126 2.38 1.24 -18.76
C PRO A 126 3.70 1.92 -19.15
N ALA A 127 3.87 2.19 -20.45
CA ALA A 127 5.12 2.73 -20.99
C ALA A 127 5.44 4.14 -20.48
N ASP A 128 4.42 4.96 -20.21
CA ASP A 128 4.57 6.30 -19.66
C ASP A 128 5.12 6.29 -18.22
N ILE A 129 4.79 5.26 -17.43
CA ILE A 129 5.38 5.04 -16.10
C ILE A 129 6.88 4.72 -16.21
N LEU A 130 7.26 3.83 -17.13
CA LEU A 130 8.66 3.43 -17.31
C LEU A 130 9.52 4.59 -17.84
N ASN A 131 9.00 5.32 -18.83
CA ASN A 131 9.72 6.41 -19.47
C ASN A 131 9.79 7.67 -18.58
N GLY A 132 8.77 7.91 -17.74
CA GLY A 132 8.70 9.07 -16.84
C GLY A 132 8.73 10.42 -17.55
N SER A 133 8.51 10.46 -18.86
CA SER A 133 8.42 11.67 -19.68
C SER A 133 7.58 11.41 -20.95
N PRO A 134 6.50 12.18 -21.18
CA PRO A 134 5.91 13.17 -20.27
C PRO A 134 5.44 12.53 -18.95
N ASN A 135 5.03 13.36 -17.98
CA ASN A 135 4.49 12.86 -16.71
C ASN A 135 3.44 11.77 -16.96
N PRO A 136 3.45 10.67 -16.19
CA PRO A 136 2.50 9.58 -16.40
C PRO A 136 1.05 10.06 -16.30
N ASN A 137 0.15 9.46 -17.07
CA ASN A 137 -1.27 9.82 -17.13
C ASN A 137 -2.18 8.68 -16.65
N PRO A 138 -2.65 8.71 -15.38
CA PRO A 138 -3.48 7.65 -14.81
C PRO A 138 -4.80 7.40 -15.51
N ASP A 139 -5.34 8.40 -16.19
CA ASP A 139 -6.63 8.25 -16.89
C ASP A 139 -6.50 7.32 -18.12
N THR A 140 -5.28 6.91 -18.49
CA THR A 140 -5.00 5.97 -19.60
C THR A 140 -4.75 4.53 -19.15
N TRP A 141 -4.56 4.26 -17.86
CA TRP A 141 -4.17 2.93 -17.38
C TRP A 141 -5.35 1.99 -17.09
N GLY A 142 -6.58 2.49 -17.28
CA GLY A 142 -7.79 1.74 -16.96
C GLY A 142 -8.16 1.81 -15.48
N MET A 143 -8.91 0.81 -15.03
CA MET A 143 -9.48 0.80 -13.68
C MET A 143 -8.38 0.61 -12.62
N PRO A 144 -8.38 1.40 -11.53
CA PRO A 144 -7.47 1.17 -10.41
C PRO A 144 -7.77 -0.13 -9.67
N ASN A 145 -6.82 -0.59 -8.86
CA ASN A 145 -6.98 -1.72 -7.94
C ASN A 145 -7.66 -1.28 -6.63
N ALA A 146 -7.56 0.00 -6.26
CA ALA A 146 -8.35 0.58 -5.18
C ALA A 146 -8.75 2.03 -5.46
N TYR A 147 -9.91 2.44 -4.94
CA TYR A 147 -10.41 3.82 -5.05
C TYR A 147 -11.03 4.33 -3.74
N PHE A 148 -10.53 5.46 -3.26
CA PHE A 148 -10.95 6.09 -2.01
C PHE A 148 -11.45 7.51 -2.28
N PRO A 149 -12.77 7.72 -2.40
CA PRO A 149 -13.33 9.05 -2.60
C PRO A 149 -13.47 9.83 -1.28
N PHE A 150 -12.97 11.07 -1.27
CA PHE A 150 -13.14 12.00 -0.15
C PHE A 150 -14.51 12.70 -0.16
N GLY A 151 -14.76 13.49 0.88
CA GLY A 151 -16.01 14.21 1.11
C GLY A 151 -16.88 13.45 2.10
N LYS A 152 -18.06 13.00 1.67
CA LYS A 152 -19.02 12.34 2.59
C LYS A 152 -18.53 11.01 3.17
N ASN A 153 -17.55 10.38 2.56
CA ASN A 153 -17.08 9.05 2.97
C ASN A 153 -15.81 9.10 3.82
N CYS A 154 -15.06 10.21 3.77
CA CYS A 154 -13.78 10.40 4.44
C CYS A 154 -13.35 11.87 4.21
N ASN A 155 -13.00 12.60 5.27
CA ASN A 155 -12.42 13.94 5.12
C ASN A 155 -11.02 13.84 4.49
N SER A 156 -10.73 14.65 3.48
CA SER A 156 -9.43 14.61 2.79
C SER A 156 -8.25 14.97 3.67
N GLU A 157 -8.45 15.78 4.72
CA GLU A 157 -7.39 16.17 5.65
C GLU A 157 -6.82 14.98 6.44
N VAL A 158 -7.47 13.80 6.40
CA VAL A 158 -6.93 12.58 6.99
C VAL A 158 -5.58 12.20 6.38
N VAL A 159 -5.38 12.48 5.09
CA VAL A 159 -4.10 12.29 4.40
C VAL A 159 -3.49 13.65 4.17
N ASN A 160 -2.67 14.12 5.10
CA ASN A 160 -1.99 15.40 5.01
C ASN A 160 -0.59 15.31 5.64
N ASN A 161 0.37 16.05 5.08
CA ASN A 161 1.79 16.01 5.49
C ASN A 161 2.31 14.59 5.75
N MET A 162 2.16 13.75 4.73
CA MET A 162 2.40 12.32 4.85
C MET A 162 3.88 11.98 4.67
N TYR A 163 4.41 11.14 5.55
CA TYR A 163 5.76 10.58 5.48
C TYR A 163 5.69 9.17 4.93
N LEU A 164 6.49 8.87 3.92
CA LEU A 164 6.57 7.52 3.36
C LEU A 164 7.41 6.61 4.25
N ILE A 165 6.88 5.43 4.55
CA ILE A 165 7.47 4.41 5.41
C ILE A 165 7.47 3.07 4.69
N LEU A 166 8.61 2.38 4.79
CA LEU A 166 8.77 1.00 4.35
C LEU A 166 9.33 0.20 5.52
N ASN A 167 8.64 -0.86 5.89
CA ASN A 167 9.13 -1.80 6.88
C ASN A 167 8.68 -3.22 6.58
N ILE A 168 9.41 -4.17 7.16
CA ILE A 168 8.95 -5.54 7.31
C ILE A 168 8.94 -5.78 8.82
N ALA A 169 7.73 -5.78 9.40
CA ALA A 169 7.55 -6.20 10.77
C ALA A 169 7.46 -7.73 10.83
N PHE A 170 7.56 -8.27 12.04
CA PHE A 170 7.34 -9.68 12.30
C PHE A 170 6.27 -9.88 13.35
N CYS A 171 5.50 -10.95 13.17
CA CYS A 171 4.38 -11.33 14.01
C CYS A 171 3.26 -10.29 14.08
N ASN A 172 2.11 -10.64 13.50
CA ASN A 172 0.92 -9.81 13.63
C ASN A 172 0.28 -9.95 15.01
N PRO A 173 -0.38 -8.90 15.50
CA PRO A 173 -1.24 -8.99 16.67
C PRO A 173 -2.45 -9.91 16.38
N PRO A 174 -2.83 -10.78 17.32
CA PRO A 174 -2.15 -11.05 18.58
C PRO A 174 -0.85 -11.85 18.34
N VAL A 175 0.26 -11.34 18.86
CA VAL A 175 1.58 -11.98 18.73
C VAL A 175 1.59 -13.31 19.49
N THR A 176 1.72 -14.42 18.77
CA THR A 176 1.81 -15.77 19.34
C THR A 176 3.26 -16.14 19.67
N GLU A 177 3.46 -17.05 20.63
CA GLU A 177 4.80 -17.57 20.92
C GLU A 177 5.35 -18.40 19.76
N GLU A 178 4.47 -19.11 19.04
CA GLU A 178 4.83 -19.85 17.83
C GLU A 178 5.44 -18.93 16.76
N CYS A 179 4.85 -17.76 16.52
CA CYS A 179 5.43 -16.81 15.57
C CYS A 179 6.82 -16.33 16.02
N LYS A 180 6.97 -15.99 17.31
CA LYS A 180 8.28 -15.59 17.84
C LYS A 180 9.32 -16.69 17.71
N ASP A 181 8.93 -17.94 17.92
CA ASP A 181 9.82 -19.09 17.77
C ASP A 181 10.27 -19.26 16.31
N VAL A 182 9.37 -19.12 15.34
CA VAL A 182 9.76 -19.13 13.91
C VAL A 182 10.74 -17.99 13.61
N VAL A 183 10.44 -16.76 14.03
CA VAL A 183 11.29 -15.59 13.81
C VAL A 183 12.68 -15.76 14.45
N ARG A 184 12.73 -16.32 15.66
CA ARG A 184 13.99 -16.48 16.41
C ARG A 184 14.81 -17.67 15.95
N MET A 185 14.17 -18.78 15.58
CA MET A 185 14.83 -20.08 15.42
C MET A 185 14.98 -20.53 13.96
N GLN A 186 14.31 -19.88 13.00
CA GLN A 186 14.36 -20.24 11.57
C GLN A 186 14.80 -19.04 10.70
N PRO A 187 15.99 -18.47 10.91
CA PRO A 187 16.45 -17.29 10.17
C PRO A 187 16.46 -17.52 8.64
N GLU A 188 16.71 -18.76 8.19
CA GLU A 188 16.70 -19.14 6.78
C GLU A 188 15.33 -18.98 6.09
N ALA A 189 14.23 -18.99 6.86
CA ALA A 189 12.89 -18.72 6.34
C ALA A 189 12.74 -17.29 5.81
N PHE A 190 13.68 -16.39 6.18
CA PHE A 190 13.65 -14.97 5.85
C PHE A 190 14.72 -14.56 4.84
N ASN A 191 15.43 -15.51 4.21
CA ASN A 191 16.44 -15.19 3.18
C ASN A 191 15.87 -14.40 2.01
N GLU A 192 14.62 -14.70 1.65
CA GLU A 192 13.89 -13.98 0.62
C GLU A 192 13.02 -12.88 1.21
N THR A 193 13.26 -12.41 2.44
CA THR A 193 12.47 -11.35 3.09
C THR A 193 13.16 -10.00 3.01
N TYR A 194 12.94 -9.29 1.90
CA TYR A 194 13.49 -7.95 1.68
C TYR A 194 12.62 -7.17 0.70
N PHE A 195 12.83 -5.85 0.63
CA PHE A 195 12.40 -5.04 -0.49
C PHE A 195 13.59 -4.81 -1.43
N LEU A 196 13.41 -5.09 -2.72
CA LEU A 196 14.36 -4.67 -3.75
C LEU A 196 13.75 -3.52 -4.56
N ILE A 197 14.17 -2.28 -4.28
CA ILE A 197 13.56 -1.09 -4.87
C ILE A 197 14.48 -0.55 -5.97
N ASN A 198 13.98 -0.51 -7.19
CA ASN A 198 14.74 0.04 -8.32
C ASN A 198 14.75 1.56 -8.30
N TYR A 199 13.58 2.17 -8.12
CA TYR A 199 13.44 3.61 -7.99
C TYR A 199 12.14 3.97 -7.29
N MET A 200 12.07 5.20 -6.82
CA MET A 200 10.88 5.84 -6.27
C MET A 200 10.80 7.23 -6.88
N LYS A 201 9.64 7.60 -7.43
CA LYS A 201 9.46 8.88 -8.13
C LYS A 201 8.16 9.54 -7.67
N VAL A 202 8.24 10.84 -7.44
CA VAL A 202 7.07 11.68 -7.15
C VAL A 202 6.86 12.64 -8.32
N PHE A 203 5.61 12.73 -8.79
CA PHE A 203 5.22 13.59 -9.89
C PHE A 203 4.11 14.54 -9.44
N CYS A 204 4.25 15.79 -9.83
CA CYS A 204 3.25 16.82 -9.59
C CYS A 204 2.41 17.04 -10.84
N ARG A 205 1.17 17.50 -10.65
CA ARG A 205 0.41 18.03 -11.78
C ARG A 205 1.12 19.27 -12.33
N PRO A 206 0.93 19.57 -13.62
CA PRO A 206 1.40 20.83 -14.18
C PRO A 206 0.89 22.01 -13.32
N ASN A 207 1.80 22.90 -12.93
CA ASN A 207 1.54 24.08 -12.10
C ASN A 207 1.22 23.82 -10.61
N GLU A 208 1.40 22.59 -10.12
CA GLU A 208 1.41 22.28 -8.69
C GLU A 208 2.84 22.07 -8.19
N GLN A 209 3.16 22.52 -6.97
CA GLN A 209 4.40 22.17 -6.29
C GLN A 209 4.13 21.00 -5.34
N CYS A 210 4.80 19.86 -5.56
CA CYS A 210 4.87 18.84 -4.52
C CYS A 210 5.94 19.27 -3.52
N LEU A 211 5.55 19.41 -2.25
CA LEU A 211 6.48 19.56 -1.16
C LEU A 211 7.02 18.17 -0.80
N THR A 212 7.99 17.68 -1.58
CA THR A 212 8.72 16.46 -1.24
C THR A 212 10.00 16.83 -0.49
N GLY A 213 10.19 16.27 0.70
CA GLY A 213 11.42 16.42 1.48
C GLY A 213 11.83 15.09 2.11
N ILE A 214 13.14 14.81 2.15
CA ILE A 214 13.67 13.71 2.96
C ILE A 214 13.87 14.28 4.36
N TYR A 215 12.95 13.98 5.28
CA TYR A 215 13.15 14.27 6.69
C TYR A 215 13.88 13.09 7.34
N GLY A 216 15.21 13.16 7.37
CA GLY A 216 16.02 12.27 8.19
C GLY A 216 16.03 12.78 9.62
N SER A 217 15.47 12.03 10.57
CA SER A 217 15.80 12.20 11.98
C SER A 217 17.22 11.68 12.19
N GLY A 218 18.17 12.62 12.32
CA GLY A 218 19.52 12.33 12.81
C GLY A 218 19.56 12.11 14.32
#